data_AF-J3QQQ7-F1
#
_entry.id   AF-J3QQQ7-F1
#
_cell.length_a   1.000
_cell.length_b   1.000
_cell.length_c   1.000
_cell.angle_alpha   90.00
_cell.angle_beta   90.00
_cell.angle_gamma   90.00
#
_symmetry.space_group_name_H-M   'P 1'
#
loop_
_entity.id
_entity.type
_entity.pdbx_description
1 polymer ?
#
loop_
_entity_poly.entity_id
_entity_poly.type
_entity_poly.pdbx_seq_one_letter_code
_entity_poly.pdbx_strand_id
1 'polypeptide(L)'
;MAPGSFAEYTVVPASIATPVPSVKPEYLTLLVSGTTAYISLKELGGLSEGKKVLVTAAAGGTGQFAMQLSKKAKCHVIGTCSSDEKSAFLKSLGCDRPINY
;
A
#
# COMPACT_ATOMS: atom_id res chain seq x y z
N MET A 1 10.07 -7.66 -10.89
CA MET A 1 10.32 -6.30 -11.43
C MET A 1 11.50 -6.39 -12.37
N ALA A 2 11.41 -5.80 -13.57
CA ALA A 2 12.52 -5.81 -14.51
C ALA A 2 13.42 -4.57 -14.28
N PRO A 3 14.76 -4.72 -14.31
CA PRO A 3 15.66 -3.57 -14.31
C PRO A 3 15.43 -2.72 -15.58
N GLY A 4 15.81 -1.43 -15.54
CA GLY A 4 15.73 -0.57 -16.72
C GLY A 4 14.34 0.01 -17.04
N SER A 5 13.44 0.07 -16.05
CA SER A 5 12.06 0.58 -16.27
C SER A 5 11.97 2.12 -16.44
N PHE A 6 13.05 2.87 -16.20
CA PHE A 6 13.13 4.29 -16.58
C PHE A 6 13.62 4.43 -18.03
N ALA A 7 12.80 3.95 -18.96
CA ALA A 7 13.02 3.98 -20.39
C ALA A 7 11.67 4.01 -21.13
N GLU A 8 11.65 4.45 -22.38
CA GLU A 8 10.43 4.42 -23.21
C GLU A 8 9.97 2.98 -23.48
N TYR A 9 10.91 2.04 -23.58
CA TYR A 9 10.66 0.62 -23.80
C TYR A 9 11.62 -0.24 -22.96
N THR A 10 11.14 -1.40 -22.53
CA THR A 10 11.95 -2.42 -21.86
C THR A 10 11.47 -3.80 -22.25
N VAL A 11 12.40 -4.74 -22.47
CA VAL A 11 12.08 -6.14 -22.77
C VAL A 11 11.99 -6.92 -21.47
N VAL A 12 10.88 -7.64 -21.25
CA VAL A 12 10.65 -8.46 -20.06
C VAL A 12 10.18 -9.86 -20.44
N PRO A 13 10.53 -10.90 -19.66
CA PRO A 13 9.91 -12.20 -19.81
C PRO A 13 8.39 -12.12 -19.64
N ALA A 14 7.64 -12.80 -20.51
CA ALA A 14 6.18 -12.84 -20.41
C ALA A 14 5.68 -13.40 -19.07
N SER A 15 6.47 -14.28 -18.44
CA SER A 15 6.15 -14.90 -17.14
C SER A 15 6.11 -13.93 -15.96
N ILE A 16 6.69 -12.73 -16.08
CA ILE A 16 6.66 -11.70 -15.02
C ILE A 16 5.73 -10.54 -15.36
N ALA A 17 5.01 -10.61 -16.48
CA ALA A 17 4.02 -9.62 -16.86
C ALA A 17 2.69 -9.91 -16.15
N THR A 18 2.08 -8.86 -15.60
CA THR A 18 0.78 -8.95 -14.93
C THR A 18 -0.28 -8.24 -15.77
N PRO A 19 -1.43 -8.86 -16.07
CA PRO A 19 -2.52 -8.18 -16.75
C PRO A 19 -3.05 -7.04 -15.90
N VAL A 20 -3.31 -5.89 -16.52
CA VAL A 20 -3.94 -4.73 -15.89
C VAL A 20 -5.26 -4.40 -16.58
N PRO A 21 -6.29 -3.89 -15.87
CA PRO A 21 -7.60 -3.60 -16.46
C PRO A 21 -7.57 -2.53 -17.57
N SER A 22 -6.60 -1.62 -17.51
CA SER A 22 -6.38 -0.55 -18.49
C SER A 22 -4.96 -0.01 -18.35
N VAL A 23 -4.44 0.68 -19.36
CA VAL A 23 -3.13 1.36 -19.28
C VAL A 23 -3.26 2.63 -18.45
N LYS A 24 -2.85 2.56 -17.18
CA LYS A 24 -2.99 3.65 -16.20
C LYS A 24 -1.74 3.73 -15.32
N PRO A 25 -1.11 4.91 -15.17
CA PRO A 25 0.12 5.07 -14.38
C PRO A 25 -0.03 4.64 -12.92
N GLU A 26 -1.21 4.76 -12.34
CA GLU A 26 -1.49 4.47 -10.94
C GLU A 26 -1.20 2.99 -10.59
N TYR A 27 -1.38 2.09 -11.55
CA TYR A 27 -1.15 0.66 -11.37
C TYR A 27 0.34 0.30 -11.22
N LEU A 28 1.27 1.13 -11.71
CA LEU A 28 2.70 0.85 -11.65
C LEU A 28 3.18 0.69 -10.20
N THR A 29 2.60 1.47 -9.29
CA THR A 29 2.97 1.45 -7.86
C THR A 29 2.55 0.17 -7.14
N LEU A 30 1.55 -0.56 -7.66
CA LEU A 30 1.04 -1.79 -7.04
C LEU A 30 2.09 -2.89 -7.01
N LEU A 31 2.91 -3.01 -8.07
CA LEU A 31 3.89 -4.10 -8.19
C LEU A 31 4.93 -4.08 -7.07
N VAL A 32 5.36 -2.90 -6.63
CA VAL A 32 6.34 -2.75 -5.55
C VAL A 32 5.65 -2.48 -4.23
N SER A 33 4.99 -1.34 -4.10
CA SER A 33 4.43 -0.87 -2.82
C SER A 33 3.23 -1.71 -2.40
N GLY A 34 2.33 -2.04 -3.34
CA GLY A 34 1.16 -2.88 -3.07
C GLY A 34 1.55 -4.30 -2.67
N THR A 35 2.39 -4.97 -3.46
CA THR A 35 2.87 -6.34 -3.19
C THR A 35 3.66 -6.39 -1.87
N THR A 36 4.52 -5.40 -1.60
CA THR A 36 5.28 -5.34 -0.34
C THR A 36 4.36 -5.24 0.86
N ALA A 37 3.34 -4.38 0.80
CA ALA A 37 2.33 -4.25 1.86
C ALA A 37 1.54 -5.55 2.05
N TYR A 38 1.13 -6.19 0.94
CA TYR A 38 0.37 -7.44 0.98
C TYR A 38 1.17 -8.58 1.62
N ILE A 39 2.40 -8.82 1.17
CA ILE A 39 3.27 -9.88 1.74
C ILE A 39 3.51 -9.62 3.23
N SER A 40 3.86 -8.38 3.59
CA SER A 40 4.15 -7.99 4.98
C SER A 40 2.96 -8.26 5.91
N LEU A 41 1.74 -7.96 5.46
CA LEU A 41 0.55 -8.10 6.31
C LEU A 41 -0.07 -9.49 6.24
N LYS A 42 -0.30 -10.02 5.04
CA LYS A 42 -1.08 -11.24 4.84
C LYS A 42 -0.24 -12.49 5.04
N GLU A 43 0.93 -12.55 4.43
CA GLU A 43 1.79 -13.75 4.45
C GLU A 43 2.62 -13.81 5.73
N LEU A 44 3.13 -12.67 6.19
CA LEU A 44 4.04 -12.61 7.34
C LEU A 44 3.36 -12.09 8.62
N GLY A 45 2.48 -11.10 8.50
CA GLY A 45 1.87 -10.40 9.64
C GLY A 45 0.61 -11.06 10.21
N GLY A 46 0.12 -12.14 9.58
CA GLY A 46 -1.08 -12.86 10.02
C GLY A 46 -2.33 -11.97 10.09
N LEU A 47 -2.51 -11.07 9.13
CA LEU A 47 -3.63 -10.13 9.09
C LEU A 47 -4.99 -10.85 9.16
N SER A 48 -5.81 -10.48 10.14
CA SER A 48 -7.14 -11.06 10.39
C SER A 48 -8.07 -10.03 11.02
N GLU A 49 -9.39 -10.26 10.86
CA GLU A 49 -10.46 -9.43 11.45
C GLU A 49 -10.26 -9.21 12.96
N GLY A 50 -10.59 -8.01 13.43
CA GLY A 50 -10.51 -7.63 14.84
C GLY A 50 -9.11 -7.28 15.36
N LYS A 51 -8.04 -7.53 14.61
CA LYS A 51 -6.68 -7.14 15.02
C LYS A 51 -6.47 -5.63 14.98
N LYS A 52 -5.50 -5.16 15.77
CA LYS A 52 -4.98 -3.79 15.71
C LYS A 52 -3.70 -3.76 14.88
N VAL A 53 -3.61 -2.82 13.95
CA VAL A 53 -2.44 -2.68 13.05
C VAL A 53 -1.90 -1.26 13.17
N LEU A 54 -0.61 -1.14 13.51
CA LEU A 54 0.12 0.12 13.40
C LEU A 54 0.80 0.20 12.04
N VAL A 55 0.49 1.22 11.27
CA VAL A 55 1.16 1.52 10.00
C VAL A 55 1.98 2.78 10.17
N THR A 56 3.30 2.66 10.05
CA THR A 56 4.21 3.80 10.08
C THR A 56 4.26 4.48 8.72
N ALA A 57 4.44 5.81 8.71
CA ALA A 57 4.41 6.62 7.48
C ALA A 57 3.21 6.25 6.59
N ALA A 58 2.03 6.11 7.19
CA ALA A 58 0.85 5.52 6.59
C ALA A 58 0.33 6.29 5.36
N ALA A 59 0.64 7.59 5.25
CA ALA A 59 0.29 8.39 4.08
C ALA A 59 1.34 8.30 2.94
N GLY A 60 2.40 7.51 3.11
CA GLY A 60 3.45 7.30 2.12
C GLY A 60 3.10 6.23 1.08
N GLY A 61 4.02 6.00 0.14
CA GLY A 61 3.81 5.11 -1.01
C GLY A 61 3.33 3.70 -0.65
N THR A 62 4.01 3.02 0.27
CA THR A 62 3.63 1.68 0.75
C THR A 62 2.61 1.73 1.88
N GLY A 63 2.75 2.70 2.79
CA GLY A 63 1.90 2.84 3.97
C GLY A 63 0.41 2.91 3.62
N GLN A 64 0.05 3.64 2.56
CA GLN A 64 -1.36 3.80 2.19
C GLN A 64 -1.98 2.48 1.69
N PHE A 65 -1.19 1.58 1.10
CA PHE A 65 -1.66 0.24 0.73
C PHE A 65 -1.83 -0.64 1.96
N ALA A 66 -0.85 -0.64 2.86
CA ALA A 66 -0.91 -1.41 4.10
C ALA A 66 -2.13 -1.01 4.95
N MET A 67 -2.41 0.28 5.02
CA MET A 67 -3.57 0.85 5.68
C MET A 67 -4.88 0.34 5.05
N GLN A 68 -5.05 0.48 3.72
CA GLN A 68 -6.25 0.04 3.02
C GLN A 68 -6.47 -1.47 3.12
N LEU A 69 -5.41 -2.28 2.98
CA LEU A 69 -5.48 -3.72 3.14
C LEU A 69 -5.92 -4.11 4.56
N SER A 70 -5.39 -3.44 5.57
CA SER A 70 -5.77 -3.67 6.97
C SER A 70 -7.22 -3.27 7.23
N LYS A 71 -7.70 -2.15 6.67
CA LYS A 71 -9.12 -1.77 6.75
C LYS A 71 -10.03 -2.74 6.02
N LYS A 72 -9.64 -3.24 4.84
CA LYS A 72 -10.38 -4.29 4.12
C LYS A 72 -10.46 -5.60 4.91
N ALA A 73 -9.44 -5.92 5.69
CA ALA A 73 -9.45 -7.04 6.62
C ALA A 73 -10.22 -6.75 7.92
N LYS A 74 -10.90 -5.59 8.02
CA LYS A 74 -11.67 -5.15 9.19
C LYS A 74 -10.84 -5.06 10.47
N CYS A 75 -9.59 -4.64 10.33
CA CYS A 75 -8.74 -4.31 11.47
C CYS A 75 -9.01 -2.88 11.97
N HIS A 76 -8.61 -2.62 13.21
CA HIS A 76 -8.46 -1.27 13.75
C HIS A 76 -7.05 -0.76 13.42
N VAL A 77 -6.96 0.34 12.67
CA VAL A 77 -5.71 0.82 12.08
C VAL A 77 -5.29 2.14 12.70
N ILE A 78 -4.09 2.14 13.26
CA ILE A 78 -3.39 3.32 13.78
C ILE A 78 -2.35 3.71 12.71
N GLY A 79 -2.41 4.93 12.19
CA GLY A 79 -1.52 5.39 11.12
C GLY A 79 -0.68 6.57 11.57
N THR A 80 0.64 6.53 11.41
CA THR A 80 1.49 7.70 11.67
C THR A 80 1.76 8.50 10.40
N CYS A 81 1.81 9.82 10.51
CA CYS A 81 2.10 10.76 9.42
C CYS A 81 2.76 12.04 9.96
N SER A 82 3.17 12.93 9.05
CA SER A 82 4.00 14.11 9.36
C SER A 82 3.31 15.46 9.11
N SER A 83 2.00 15.46 8.87
CA SER A 83 1.23 16.70 8.67
C SER A 83 -0.26 16.48 8.88
N ASP A 84 -1.00 17.57 9.08
CA ASP A 84 -2.45 17.52 9.26
C ASP A 84 -3.18 17.15 7.95
N GLU A 85 -2.64 17.55 6.79
CA GLU A 85 -3.19 17.16 5.49
C GLU A 85 -3.06 15.65 5.29
N LYS A 86 -1.91 15.07 5.65
CA LYS A 86 -1.72 13.60 5.62
C LYS A 86 -2.62 12.90 6.64
N SER A 87 -2.84 13.49 7.81
CA SER A 87 -3.77 12.97 8.81
C SER A 87 -5.21 12.95 8.27
N ALA A 88 -5.65 14.03 7.60
CA ALA A 88 -6.95 14.12 6.95
C ALA A 88 -7.10 13.08 5.82
N PHE A 89 -6.06 12.90 5.00
CA PHE A 89 -6.02 11.84 3.99
C PHE A 89 -6.14 10.44 4.59
N LEU A 90 -5.45 10.15 5.70
CA LEU A 90 -5.59 8.87 6.40
C LEU A 90 -7.02 8.65 6.92
N LYS A 91 -7.66 9.69 7.45
CA LYS A 91 -9.06 9.61 7.87
C LYS A 91 -9.99 9.30 6.70
N SER A 92 -9.78 9.90 5.53
CA SER A 92 -10.62 9.64 4.35
C SER A 92 -10.49 8.19 3.83
N LEU A 93 -9.35 7.54 4.08
CA LEU A 93 -9.15 6.12 3.82
C LEU A 93 -9.72 5.19 4.91
N GLY A 94 -10.27 5.75 6.00
CA GLY A 94 -10.86 5.00 7.12
C GLY A 94 -9.89 4.69 8.28
N CYS A 95 -8.84 5.47 8.48
CA CYS A 95 -7.92 5.30 9.62
C CYS A 95 -8.64 5.60 10.93
N ASP A 96 -8.63 4.65 11.86
CA ASP A 96 -9.31 4.81 13.14
C ASP A 96 -8.57 5.78 14.06
N ARG A 97 -7.23 5.80 14.00
CA ARG A 97 -6.39 6.70 14.79
C ARG A 97 -5.17 7.19 14.00
N PRO A 98 -5.27 8.33 13.30
CA PRO A 98 -4.09 8.99 12.75
C PRO A 98 -3.28 9.67 13.86
N ILE A 99 -1.96 9.61 13.76
CA ILE A 99 -1.00 10.27 14.66
C ILE A 99 -0.11 11.15 13.80
N ASN A 100 -0.26 12.46 13.95
CA ASN A 100 0.65 13.44 13.35
C ASN A 100 1.83 13.67 14.30
N TYR A 101 3.07 13.48 13.84
CA TYR A 101 4.31 13.63 14.63
C TYR A 101 5.43 14.29 13.82
#